data_AF-A0A1V3ZZA0-F1
#
_entry.id   AF-A0A1V3ZZA0-F1
#
_cell.length_a   1.000
_cell.length_b   1.000
_cell.length_c   1.000
_cell.angle_alpha   90.00
_cell.angle_beta   90.00
_cell.angle_gamma   90.00
#
_symmetry.space_group_name_H-M   'P 1'
#
loop_
_entity.id
_entity.type
_entity.pdbx_description
1 polymer ?
#
loop_
_entity_poly.entity_id
_entity_poly.type
_entity_poly.pdbx_seq_one_letter_code
_entity_poly.pdbx_strand_id
1 'polypeptide(L)'
;AHHRHTHNQPTTSLAWGLWKVQDGMAATEAVSAAKRTRATGMAPVGEEEGLRLFDAALATGRSVVVPMHLDPRALSAHAPGAEGGAVRSAPALLRDLVPPALRRAAAGRRGGSDLTDRLRGIPRAEQEAALTELVRAQIAAVLGHTTPQDIGTERAFRDLGFDSLTSVEFRNGLNAATGLRLSATVVFDHPTPGALVTLLRTQLLGAVEPETEEPAARSTSTADDPIAIVAMSCRYPGGVTSPEQLWDLLRTGTDAISGFPDNRGWDVERVYDPDMDSSGTSYSREGGFLHDAADFDADFFGISPREALAMDPQQRLLLETSWEAFERAGIDPTTLRGSRTGVFAGVMYNDYAARFTQAPQEVEGYLGNGSAGSIASGRISYTFGLEGPAVTIDTACSSSLVALHMAAQALRNGECTMALAGGVTVMSTPTTFIEFSRQRGLAADGRCKAFSADADGTGWGEGVGMLLIERLSDAQRNGHPVLALVRGSAVNQDGASNGLTAPNG
;
A
#
# COMPACT_ATOMS: atom_id res chain seq x y z
N ALA A 1 -1.94 16.87 38.95
CA ALA A 1 -1.61 16.77 40.38
C ALA A 1 -0.61 17.84 40.85
N HIS A 2 0.56 17.93 40.22
CA HIS A 2 1.61 18.90 40.60
C HIS A 2 1.10 20.35 40.70
N HIS A 3 0.35 20.83 39.69
CA HIS A 3 -0.28 22.15 39.69
C HIS A 3 -1.20 22.42 40.90
N ARG A 4 -1.95 21.44 41.39
CA ARG A 4 -2.87 21.64 42.54
C ARG A 4 -2.07 21.74 43.84
N HIS A 5 -1.04 20.91 43.97
CA HIS A 5 -0.15 20.92 45.13
C HIS A 5 0.68 22.21 45.24
N THR A 6 1.14 22.80 44.12
CA THR A 6 1.84 24.10 44.13
C THR A 6 0.94 25.27 44.51
N HIS A 7 -0.39 25.08 44.47
CA HIS A 7 -1.39 26.05 44.91
C HIS A 7 -2.02 25.69 46.27
N ASN A 8 -1.33 24.86 47.08
CA ASN A 8 -1.79 24.41 48.40
C ASN A 8 -3.17 23.73 48.41
N GLN A 9 -3.57 23.13 47.30
CA GLN A 9 -4.82 22.35 47.21
C GLN A 9 -4.51 20.87 47.46
N PRO A 10 -5.32 20.17 48.28
CA PRO A 10 -5.10 18.75 48.57
C PRO A 10 -5.28 17.92 47.30
N THR A 11 -4.27 17.14 46.93
CA THR A 11 -4.28 16.23 45.77
C THR A 11 -3.15 15.22 45.86
N THR A 12 -3.50 13.94 45.73
CA THR A 12 -2.57 12.82 45.55
C THR A 12 -2.97 12.07 44.29
N SER A 13 -2.03 11.85 43.37
CA SER A 13 -2.24 11.06 42.16
C SER A 13 -1.33 9.83 42.19
N LEU A 14 -1.93 8.66 41.99
CA LEU A 14 -1.24 7.38 42.02
C LEU A 14 -1.19 6.82 40.60
N ALA A 15 0.00 6.67 40.04
CA ALA A 15 0.20 6.03 38.75
C ALA A 15 0.45 4.53 38.98
N TRP A 16 -0.61 3.73 38.88
CA TRP A 16 -0.55 2.29 39.14
C TRP A 16 0.17 1.53 38.03
N GLY A 17 0.99 0.56 38.45
CA GLY A 17 1.49 -0.50 37.57
C GLY A 17 0.45 -1.59 37.29
N LEU A 18 0.90 -2.69 36.70
CA LEU A 18 0.06 -3.84 36.36
C LEU A 18 -0.49 -4.53 37.64
N TRP A 19 -1.76 -4.94 37.63
CA TRP A 19 -2.40 -5.68 38.73
C TRP A 19 -2.48 -7.18 38.44
N LYS A 20 -2.41 -8.02 39.48
CA LYS A 20 -2.76 -9.44 39.38
C LYS A 20 -4.28 -9.54 39.31
N VAL A 21 -4.81 -9.90 38.15
CA VAL A 21 -6.26 -10.12 37.95
C VAL A 21 -6.50 -11.62 37.85
N GLN A 22 -7.40 -12.18 38.65
CA GLN A 22 -7.73 -13.61 38.61
C GLN A 22 -8.90 -13.94 37.67
N ASP A 23 -9.77 -13.00 37.30
CA ASP A 23 -10.92 -13.23 36.40
C ASP A 23 -11.21 -12.03 35.45
N GLY A 24 -11.75 -12.32 34.25
CA GLY A 24 -12.19 -11.33 33.24
C GLY A 24 -11.37 -11.30 31.94
N MET A 25 -11.62 -10.30 31.07
CA MET A 25 -11.00 -10.12 29.74
C MET A 25 -9.46 -10.07 29.71
N ALA A 26 -8.78 -10.01 30.87
CA ALA A 26 -7.33 -9.99 31.02
C ALA A 26 -6.71 -11.32 31.48
N ALA A 27 -7.50 -12.40 31.63
CA ALA A 27 -7.03 -13.71 32.11
C ALA A 27 -5.99 -14.39 31.19
N THR A 28 -5.89 -13.98 29.92
CA THR A 28 -4.90 -14.48 28.95
C THR A 28 -3.49 -13.89 29.11
N GLU A 29 -3.25 -12.98 30.07
CA GLU A 29 -1.96 -12.28 30.23
C GLU A 29 -0.98 -12.87 31.26
N ALA A 30 -1.30 -14.00 31.90
CA ALA A 30 -0.48 -14.57 32.97
C ALA A 30 0.97 -14.94 32.53
N VAL A 31 1.14 -15.40 31.28
CA VAL A 31 2.46 -15.76 30.71
C VAL A 31 3.27 -14.50 30.35
N SER A 32 2.60 -13.46 29.85
CA SER A 32 3.21 -12.16 29.53
C SER A 32 3.65 -11.39 30.79
N ALA A 33 2.95 -11.57 31.90
CA ALA A 33 3.33 -11.01 33.19
C ALA A 33 4.64 -11.62 33.71
N ALA A 34 4.80 -12.95 33.66
CA ALA A 34 6.01 -13.63 34.11
C ALA A 34 7.25 -13.27 33.27
N LYS A 35 7.09 -13.17 31.93
CA LYS A 35 8.16 -12.73 31.01
C LYS A 35 8.55 -11.27 31.25
N ARG A 36 7.58 -10.38 31.52
CA ARG A 36 7.82 -8.96 31.86
C ARG A 36 8.50 -8.79 33.21
N THR A 37 8.08 -9.51 34.26
CA THR A 37 8.75 -9.49 35.57
C THR A 37 10.21 -9.93 35.44
N ARG A 38 10.47 -10.98 34.67
CA ARG A 38 11.84 -11.42 34.37
C ARG A 38 12.64 -10.39 33.55
N ALA A 39 12.00 -9.60 32.70
CA ALA A 39 12.69 -8.63 31.83
C ALA A 39 12.91 -7.25 32.47
N THR A 40 12.11 -6.85 33.46
CA THR A 40 12.14 -5.48 34.03
C THR A 40 12.27 -5.42 35.55
N GLY A 41 12.11 -6.55 36.25
CA GLY A 41 12.11 -6.61 37.72
C GLY A 41 10.86 -6.02 38.38
N MET A 42 9.86 -5.63 37.59
CA MET A 42 8.58 -5.11 38.07
C MET A 42 7.53 -6.23 38.05
N ALA A 43 7.06 -6.62 39.23
CA ALA A 43 6.03 -7.65 39.36
C ALA A 43 4.63 -7.02 39.39
N PRO A 44 3.58 -7.74 38.93
CA PRO A 44 2.21 -7.28 39.08
C PRO A 44 1.82 -7.21 40.56
N VAL A 45 1.08 -6.16 40.94
CA VAL A 45 0.64 -5.89 42.30
C VAL A 45 -0.62 -6.72 42.61
N GLY A 46 -0.63 -7.45 43.73
CA GLY A 46 -1.84 -8.15 44.19
C GLY A 46 -2.83 -7.21 44.86
N GLU A 47 -4.11 -7.58 44.95
CA GLU A 47 -5.16 -6.70 45.50
C GLU A 47 -4.86 -6.19 46.92
N GLU A 48 -4.49 -7.09 47.83
CA GLU A 48 -4.13 -6.75 49.22
C GLU A 48 -2.87 -5.87 49.30
N GLU A 49 -1.92 -6.08 48.38
CA GLU A 49 -0.72 -5.24 48.28
C GLU A 49 -1.05 -3.86 47.71
N GLY A 50 -1.95 -3.79 46.73
CA GLY A 50 -2.45 -2.55 46.14
C GLY A 50 -3.13 -1.67 47.19
N LEU A 51 -4.01 -2.26 48.01
CA LEU A 51 -4.67 -1.50 49.10
C LEU A 51 -3.66 -0.96 50.12
N ARG A 52 -2.66 -1.76 50.52
CA ARG A 52 -1.60 -1.26 51.42
C ARG A 52 -0.76 -0.14 50.79
N LEU A 53 -0.46 -0.24 49.49
CA LEU A 53 0.27 0.81 48.77
C LEU A 53 -0.57 2.08 48.60
N PHE A 54 -1.89 1.96 48.49
CA PHE A 54 -2.82 3.09 48.47
C PHE A 54 -2.81 3.83 49.81
N ASP A 55 -2.93 3.12 50.93
CA ASP A 55 -2.87 3.72 52.26
C ASP A 55 -1.50 4.39 52.52
N ALA A 56 -0.42 3.72 52.13
CA ALA A 56 0.92 4.28 52.23
C ALA A 56 1.08 5.55 51.39
N ALA A 57 0.57 5.56 50.15
CA ALA A 57 0.61 6.71 49.26
C ALA A 57 -0.05 7.95 49.88
N LEU A 58 -1.21 7.78 50.52
CA LEU A 58 -1.93 8.87 51.20
C LEU A 58 -1.13 9.45 52.38
N ALA A 59 -0.35 8.62 53.09
CA ALA A 59 0.48 9.04 54.21
C ALA A 59 1.78 9.78 53.81
N THR A 60 2.24 9.67 52.55
CA THR A 60 3.52 10.27 52.13
C THR A 60 3.51 11.81 52.02
N GLY A 61 2.33 12.42 51.88
CA GLY A 61 2.19 13.86 51.59
C GLY A 61 2.74 14.28 50.23
N ARG A 62 3.02 13.34 49.31
CA ARG A 62 3.53 13.63 47.96
C ARG A 62 2.38 13.82 46.97
N SER A 63 2.53 14.77 46.04
CA SER A 63 1.49 15.05 45.03
C SER A 63 1.32 13.96 43.97
N VAL A 64 2.39 13.26 43.62
CA VAL A 64 2.40 12.16 42.65
C VAL A 64 3.25 11.04 43.21
N VAL A 65 2.72 9.82 43.18
CA VAL A 65 3.44 8.61 43.58
C VAL A 65 3.18 7.49 42.57
N VAL A 66 4.13 6.56 42.47
CA VAL A 66 4.06 5.39 41.59
C VAL A 66 4.09 4.14 42.46
N PRO A 67 2.92 3.58 42.83
CA PRO A 67 2.87 2.30 43.52
C PRO A 67 3.41 1.17 42.63
N MET A 68 4.45 0.47 43.09
CA MET A 68 5.06 -0.62 42.32
C MET A 68 5.65 -1.71 43.21
N HIS A 69 5.55 -2.96 42.76
CA HIS A 69 6.27 -4.09 43.34
C HIS A 69 7.57 -4.30 42.58
N LEU A 70 8.70 -4.09 43.27
CA LEU A 70 10.04 -4.35 42.74
C LEU A 70 10.58 -5.64 43.33
N ASP A 71 11.06 -6.55 42.48
CA ASP A 71 11.84 -7.72 42.88
C ASP A 71 13.34 -7.40 42.75
N PRO A 72 14.07 -7.17 43.86
CA PRO A 72 15.48 -6.83 43.83
C PRO A 72 16.37 -7.94 43.25
N ARG A 73 15.93 -9.20 43.31
CA ARG A 73 16.67 -10.34 42.75
C ARG A 73 16.54 -10.41 41.24
N ALA A 74 15.37 -10.08 40.71
CA ALA A 74 15.18 -9.90 39.27
C ALA A 74 15.96 -8.69 38.74
N LEU A 75 16.04 -7.60 39.51
CA LEU A 75 16.87 -6.43 39.18
C LEU A 75 18.39 -6.73 39.21
N SER A 76 18.86 -7.57 40.14
CA SER A 76 20.29 -7.92 40.25
C SER A 76 20.76 -8.94 39.21
N ALA A 77 19.88 -9.79 38.68
CA ALA A 77 20.17 -10.65 37.52
C ALA A 77 20.52 -9.84 36.24
N HIS A 78 20.28 -8.53 36.24
CA HIS A 78 20.60 -7.59 35.17
C HIS A 78 21.81 -6.69 35.50
N ALA A 79 22.54 -6.97 36.59
CA ALA A 79 23.83 -6.33 36.83
C ALA A 79 24.86 -6.80 35.79
N PRO A 80 25.71 -5.91 35.25
CA PRO A 80 26.67 -6.27 34.22
C PRO A 80 27.65 -7.33 34.75
N GLY A 81 27.53 -8.57 34.27
CA GLY A 81 28.41 -9.69 34.65
C GLY A 81 27.71 -11.01 35.01
N ALA A 82 26.37 -11.10 35.02
CA ALA A 82 25.68 -12.39 35.07
C ALA A 82 25.73 -13.07 33.69
N GLU A 83 26.08 -14.36 33.66
CA GLU A 83 26.36 -15.13 32.45
C GLU A 83 25.17 -15.18 31.48
N GLY A 84 25.41 -14.79 30.22
CA GLY A 84 24.55 -15.09 29.07
C GLY A 84 23.43 -14.09 28.76
N GLY A 85 23.70 -13.13 27.87
CA GLY A 85 22.68 -12.39 27.11
C GLY A 85 22.62 -10.88 27.37
N ALA A 86 22.62 -10.10 26.28
CA ALA A 86 22.42 -8.65 26.13
C ALA A 86 22.65 -7.76 27.37
N VAL A 87 23.63 -6.84 27.28
CA VAL A 87 23.87 -5.76 28.28
C VAL A 87 22.59 -4.95 28.48
N ARG A 88 21.79 -5.30 29.48
CA ARG A 88 20.61 -4.57 29.93
C ARG A 88 20.90 -4.10 31.34
N SER A 89 21.36 -2.85 31.50
CA SER A 89 21.51 -2.25 32.84
C SER A 89 20.13 -1.89 33.40
N ALA A 90 19.93 -2.01 34.72
CA ALA A 90 18.75 -1.45 35.38
C ALA A 90 18.50 0.02 34.95
N PRO A 91 17.23 0.44 34.78
CA PRO A 91 16.87 1.82 34.45
C PRO A 91 17.59 2.81 35.35
N ALA A 92 18.01 3.96 34.82
CA ALA A 92 18.88 4.91 35.54
C ALA A 92 18.35 5.29 36.93
N LEU A 93 17.03 5.37 37.09
CA LEU A 93 16.34 5.69 38.35
C LEU A 93 16.38 4.58 39.41
N LEU A 94 16.70 3.34 39.04
CA LEU A 94 16.66 2.16 39.92
C LEU A 94 18.06 1.58 40.19
N ARG A 95 19.13 2.20 39.66
CA ARG A 95 20.51 1.69 39.78
C ARG A 95 21.00 1.63 41.23
N ASP A 96 20.61 2.61 42.04
CA ASP A 96 21.05 2.71 43.44
C ASP A 96 20.40 1.65 44.35
N LEU A 97 19.38 0.94 43.85
CA LEU A 97 18.69 -0.15 44.55
C LEU A 97 19.32 -1.53 44.27
N VAL A 98 20.38 -1.60 43.44
CA VAL A 98 21.05 -2.85 43.06
C VAL A 98 22.47 -2.89 43.64
N PRO A 99 22.83 -3.90 44.47
CA PRO A 99 24.17 -4.00 45.04
C PRO A 99 25.26 -4.23 43.97
N PRO A 100 26.48 -3.69 44.15
CA PRO A 100 27.55 -3.80 43.16
C PRO A 100 28.06 -5.25 43.03
N ALA A 101 27.98 -5.83 41.84
CA ALA A 101 28.57 -7.13 41.52
C ALA A 101 30.08 -7.02 41.27
N LEU A 102 30.87 -7.92 41.88
CA LEU A 102 32.32 -8.05 41.68
C LEU A 102 32.60 -8.49 40.22
N ARG A 103 33.37 -7.69 39.48
CA ARG A 103 33.74 -7.95 38.07
C ARG A 103 34.67 -9.16 37.95
N ARG A 104 34.21 -10.23 37.27
CA ARG A 104 35.08 -11.19 36.59
C ARG A 104 35.13 -10.83 35.10
N ALA A 105 36.35 -10.66 34.57
CA ALA A 105 36.57 -10.38 33.17
C ALA A 105 36.30 -11.63 32.31
N ALA A 106 35.33 -11.56 31.42
CA ALA A 106 35.13 -12.54 30.35
C ALA A 106 35.41 -11.86 29.00
N ALA A 107 36.33 -12.47 28.25
CA ALA A 107 36.70 -12.11 26.89
C ALA A 107 35.64 -12.55 25.87
N GLY A 108 35.44 -11.77 24.79
CA GLY A 108 34.85 -12.28 23.55
C GLY A 108 33.82 -11.39 22.84
N ARG A 109 34.27 -10.30 22.18
CA ARG A 109 33.55 -9.68 21.05
C ARG A 109 34.14 -10.26 19.75
N ARG A 110 33.49 -11.26 19.15
CA ARG A 110 33.95 -11.94 17.91
C ARG A 110 32.86 -12.39 16.92
N GLY A 111 31.60 -11.91 17.03
CA GLY A 111 30.49 -12.42 16.20
C GLY A 111 30.43 -11.93 14.74
N GLY A 112 30.74 -10.65 14.47
CA GLY A 112 30.49 -10.05 13.14
C GLY A 112 31.56 -10.31 12.08
N SER A 113 32.83 -10.46 12.45
CA SER A 113 33.92 -10.73 11.49
C SER A 113 33.88 -12.17 10.95
N ASP A 114 33.49 -13.13 11.80
CA ASP A 114 33.46 -14.57 11.48
C ASP A 114 32.43 -14.91 10.39
N LEU A 115 31.24 -14.29 10.45
CA LEU A 115 30.20 -14.47 9.42
C LEU A 115 30.63 -13.91 8.06
N THR A 116 31.27 -12.73 8.06
CA THR A 116 31.73 -12.06 6.82
C THR A 116 32.82 -12.86 6.12
N ASP A 117 33.80 -13.37 6.88
CA ASP A 117 34.89 -14.19 6.35
C ASP A 117 34.38 -15.53 5.80
N ARG A 118 33.41 -16.14 6.49
CA ARG A 118 32.75 -17.38 6.03
C ARG A 118 31.95 -17.19 4.75
N LEU A 119 31.22 -16.08 4.62
CA LEU A 119 30.42 -15.78 3.41
C LEU A 119 31.32 -15.48 2.19
N ARG A 120 32.48 -14.83 2.37
CA ARG A 120 33.45 -14.60 1.28
C ARG A 120 34.07 -15.89 0.72
N GLY A 121 34.11 -16.96 1.52
CA GLY A 121 34.70 -18.24 1.16
C GLY A 121 33.79 -19.21 0.39
N ILE A 122 32.51 -18.87 0.19
CA ILE A 122 31.52 -19.75 -0.45
C ILE A 122 30.89 -19.12 -1.72
N PRO A 123 30.40 -19.93 -2.69
CA PRO A 123 29.76 -19.44 -3.91
C PRO A 123 28.50 -18.58 -3.65
N ARG A 124 28.17 -17.67 -4.57
CA ARG A 124 27.06 -16.71 -4.44
C ARG A 124 25.70 -17.35 -4.06
N ALA A 125 25.34 -18.44 -4.72
CA ALA A 125 24.08 -19.14 -4.43
C ALA A 125 24.04 -19.70 -3.00
N GLU A 126 25.18 -20.11 -2.46
CA GLU A 126 25.32 -20.60 -1.09
C GLU A 126 25.36 -19.47 -0.06
N GLN A 127 25.82 -18.27 -0.44
CA GLN A 127 25.75 -17.06 0.39
C GLN A 127 24.31 -16.64 0.65
N GLU A 128 23.50 -16.58 -0.41
CA GLU A 128 22.08 -16.21 -0.30
C GLU A 128 21.32 -17.25 0.53
N ALA A 129 21.53 -18.54 0.30
CA ALA A 129 20.92 -19.60 1.12
C ALA A 129 21.30 -19.50 2.61
N ALA A 130 22.58 -19.22 2.93
CA ALA A 130 23.03 -19.06 4.31
C ALA A 130 22.44 -17.82 5.01
N LEU A 131 22.29 -16.71 4.28
CA LEU A 131 21.65 -15.49 4.79
C LEU A 131 20.14 -15.67 4.95
N THR A 132 19.48 -16.37 4.03
CA THR A 132 18.07 -16.74 4.15
C THR A 132 17.81 -17.58 5.38
N GLU A 133 18.65 -18.57 5.67
CA GLU A 133 18.55 -19.39 6.88
C GLU A 133 18.73 -18.54 8.15
N LEU A 134 19.70 -17.62 8.15
CA LEU A 134 19.91 -16.69 9.26
C LEU A 134 18.67 -15.81 9.52
N VAL A 135 18.11 -15.21 8.46
CA VAL A 135 16.93 -14.37 8.55
C VAL A 135 15.73 -15.18 9.05
N ARG A 136 15.49 -16.38 8.52
CA ARG A 136 14.42 -17.30 8.97
C ARG A 136 14.59 -17.70 10.44
N ALA A 137 15.80 -18.00 10.88
CA ALA A 137 16.08 -18.35 12.27
C ALA A 137 15.80 -17.17 13.23
N GLN A 138 16.14 -15.94 12.84
CA GLN A 138 15.83 -14.75 13.62
C GLN A 138 14.33 -14.45 13.65
N ILE A 139 13.61 -14.67 12.55
CA ILE A 139 12.14 -14.55 12.49
C ILE A 139 11.49 -15.57 13.44
N ALA A 140 11.89 -16.84 13.35
CA ALA A 140 11.38 -17.91 14.19
C ALA A 140 11.64 -17.65 15.69
N ALA A 141 12.82 -17.11 16.04
CA ALA A 141 13.18 -16.79 17.42
C ALA A 141 12.30 -15.68 18.03
N VAL A 142 11.83 -14.73 17.23
CA VAL A 142 11.00 -13.61 17.68
C VAL A 142 9.52 -14.01 17.73
N LEU A 143 9.05 -14.74 16.73
CA LEU A 143 7.64 -15.14 16.63
C LEU A 143 7.28 -16.37 17.49
N GLY A 144 8.27 -17.16 17.91
CA GLY A 144 8.13 -18.21 18.94
C GLY A 144 7.27 -19.44 18.58
N HIS A 145 6.52 -19.40 17.48
CA HIS A 145 5.57 -20.45 17.07
C HIS A 145 5.70 -20.88 15.59
N THR A 146 6.89 -20.79 15.00
CA THR A 146 7.09 -21.16 13.58
C THR A 146 8.43 -21.86 13.39
N THR A 147 8.48 -22.96 12.62
CA THR A 147 9.77 -23.53 12.24
C THR A 147 10.41 -22.66 11.13
N PRO A 148 11.75 -22.50 11.09
CA PRO A 148 12.42 -21.69 10.07
C PRO A 148 12.06 -22.08 8.62
N GLN A 149 11.72 -23.34 8.39
CA GLN A 149 11.38 -23.87 7.06
C GLN A 149 10.01 -23.38 6.54
N ASP A 150 9.06 -23.08 7.43
CA ASP A 150 7.68 -22.69 7.07
C ASP A 150 7.56 -21.20 6.68
N ILE A 151 8.61 -20.40 6.89
CA ILE A 151 8.62 -18.96 6.63
C ILE A 151 8.96 -18.71 5.15
N GLY A 152 7.98 -18.24 4.37
CA GLY A 152 8.18 -17.86 2.96
C GLY A 152 9.05 -16.59 2.84
N THR A 153 9.89 -16.51 1.80
CA THR A 153 10.79 -15.36 1.59
C THR A 153 10.11 -14.13 0.99
N GLU A 154 8.95 -14.33 0.35
CA GLU A 154 8.20 -13.29 -0.35
C GLU A 154 7.04 -12.70 0.46
N ARG A 155 6.69 -13.31 1.60
CA ARG A 155 5.60 -12.81 2.46
C ARG A 155 6.06 -11.60 3.25
N ALA A 156 5.20 -10.59 3.35
CA ALA A 156 5.50 -9.39 4.12
C ALA A 156 5.62 -9.71 5.61
N PHE A 157 6.53 -9.02 6.32
CA PHE A 157 6.70 -9.20 7.76
C PHE A 157 5.41 -8.97 8.56
N ARG A 158 4.53 -8.07 8.10
CA ARG A 158 3.22 -7.82 8.71
C ARG A 158 2.33 -9.05 8.69
N ASP A 159 2.29 -9.76 7.57
CA ASP A 159 1.48 -10.98 7.39
C ASP A 159 2.05 -12.16 8.18
N LEU A 160 3.35 -12.10 8.51
CA LEU A 160 4.02 -13.03 9.42
C LEU A 160 3.78 -12.70 10.90
N GLY A 161 3.04 -11.63 11.22
CA GLY A 161 2.68 -11.27 12.60
C GLY A 161 3.68 -10.32 13.29
N PHE A 162 4.50 -9.58 12.54
CA PHE A 162 5.35 -8.54 13.13
C PHE A 162 4.54 -7.34 13.59
N ASP A 163 4.87 -6.86 14.79
CA ASP A 163 4.43 -5.61 15.41
C ASP A 163 5.63 -4.69 15.70
N SER A 164 5.36 -3.53 16.31
CA SER A 164 6.39 -2.52 16.63
C SER A 164 7.45 -3.01 17.61
N LEU A 165 7.16 -3.98 18.49
CA LEU A 165 8.10 -4.48 19.49
C LEU A 165 8.96 -5.62 18.92
N THR A 166 8.32 -6.57 18.27
CA THR A 166 8.96 -7.72 17.59
C THR A 166 9.88 -7.25 16.46
N SER A 167 9.54 -6.18 15.74
CA SER A 167 10.44 -5.55 14.74
C SER A 167 11.77 -5.08 15.36
N VAL A 168 11.72 -4.51 16.57
CA VAL A 168 12.92 -4.05 17.29
C VAL A 168 13.74 -5.22 17.83
N GLU A 169 13.08 -6.27 18.35
CA GLU A 169 13.74 -7.49 18.82
C GLU A 169 14.44 -8.23 17.68
N PHE A 170 13.77 -8.36 16.53
CA PHE A 170 14.32 -8.95 15.31
C PHE A 170 15.54 -8.18 14.79
N ARG A 171 15.45 -6.85 14.68
CA ARG A 171 16.59 -6.00 14.31
C ARG A 171 17.76 -6.18 15.27
N ASN A 172 17.51 -6.26 16.58
CA ASN A 172 18.56 -6.47 17.56
C ASN A 172 19.25 -7.84 17.39
N GLY A 173 18.46 -8.89 17.11
CA GLY A 173 18.97 -10.22 16.79
C GLY A 173 19.85 -10.21 15.54
N LEU A 174 19.41 -9.55 14.47
CA LEU A 174 20.20 -9.39 13.25
C LEU A 174 21.48 -8.59 13.47
N ASN A 175 21.44 -7.45 14.18
CA ASN A 175 22.64 -6.68 14.51
C ASN A 175 23.64 -7.50 15.32
N ALA A 176 23.15 -8.35 16.25
CA ALA A 176 24.01 -9.22 17.05
C ALA A 176 24.67 -10.33 16.20
N ALA A 177 23.92 -10.92 15.27
CA ALA A 177 24.41 -12.02 14.44
C ALA A 177 25.33 -11.55 13.30
N THR A 178 25.06 -10.38 12.72
CA THR A 178 25.77 -9.86 11.55
C THR A 178 26.86 -8.86 11.90
N GLY A 179 26.79 -8.24 13.09
CA GLY A 179 27.66 -7.13 13.47
C GLY A 179 27.32 -5.80 12.79
N LEU A 180 26.26 -5.75 11.96
CA LEU A 180 25.79 -4.54 11.30
C LEU A 180 25.07 -3.59 12.27
N ARG A 181 24.89 -2.34 11.82
CA ARG A 181 24.04 -1.33 12.48
C ARG A 181 22.83 -1.03 11.62
N LEU A 182 21.86 -1.93 11.62
CA LEU A 182 20.61 -1.77 10.87
C LEU A 182 19.72 -0.70 11.52
N SER A 183 19.00 0.07 10.69
CA SER A 183 18.02 1.07 11.12
C SER A 183 16.86 0.45 11.91
N ALA A 184 16.19 1.25 12.74
CA ALA A 184 14.93 0.85 13.37
C ALA A 184 13.81 0.60 12.35
N THR A 185 13.93 1.20 11.15
CA THR A 185 12.96 1.09 10.05
C THR A 185 13.25 -0.08 9.10
N VAL A 186 14.30 -0.89 9.33
CA VAL A 186 14.77 -1.89 8.37
C VAL A 186 13.71 -2.90 7.91
N VAL A 187 12.76 -3.24 8.79
CA VAL A 187 11.63 -4.15 8.49
C VAL A 187 10.57 -3.48 7.60
N PHE A 188 10.46 -2.15 7.65
CA PHE A 188 9.57 -1.36 6.82
C PHE A 188 10.21 -1.02 5.47
N ASP A 189 11.50 -0.66 5.48
CA ASP A 189 12.27 -0.33 4.28
C ASP A 189 12.51 -1.58 3.41
N HIS A 190 12.54 -2.77 4.03
CA HIS A 190 12.68 -4.07 3.37
C HIS A 190 11.58 -5.02 3.88
N PRO A 191 10.37 -4.94 3.30
CA PRO A 191 9.16 -5.55 3.89
C PRO A 191 9.10 -7.07 3.81
N THR A 192 10.01 -7.72 3.08
CA THR A 192 10.05 -9.18 2.94
C THR A 192 11.41 -9.75 3.40
N PRO A 193 11.45 -11.01 3.88
CA PRO A 193 12.71 -11.67 4.21
C PRO A 193 13.72 -11.70 3.04
N GLY A 194 13.26 -11.87 1.79
CA GLY A 194 14.12 -11.84 0.61
C GLY A 194 14.79 -10.49 0.36
N ALA A 195 14.03 -9.39 0.49
CA ALA A 195 14.57 -8.04 0.39
C ALA A 195 15.63 -7.76 1.48
N LEU A 196 15.40 -8.27 2.69
CA LEU A 196 16.34 -8.13 3.80
C LEU A 196 17.62 -8.96 3.60
N VAL A 197 17.52 -10.18 3.05
CA VAL A 197 18.69 -11.00 2.68
C VAL A 197 19.56 -10.26 1.67
N THR A 198 18.93 -9.62 0.68
CA THR A 198 19.64 -8.83 -0.34
C THR A 198 20.39 -7.66 0.31
N LEU A 199 19.73 -6.90 1.20
CA LEU A 199 20.39 -5.82 1.95
C LEU A 199 21.58 -6.32 2.78
N LEU A 200 21.39 -7.41 3.53
CA LEU A 200 22.43 -7.97 4.41
C LEU A 200 23.64 -8.42 3.60
N ARG A 201 23.42 -9.04 2.43
CA ARG A 201 24.49 -9.44 1.52
C ARG A 201 25.29 -8.23 1.05
N THR A 202 24.62 -7.18 0.59
CA THR A 202 25.26 -5.94 0.13
C THR A 202 26.07 -5.27 1.23
N GLN A 203 25.54 -5.21 2.46
CA GLN A 203 26.26 -4.57 3.59
C GLN A 203 27.43 -5.40 4.14
N LEU A 204 27.36 -6.74 4.10
CA LEU A 204 28.42 -7.60 4.63
C LEU A 204 29.55 -7.84 3.62
N LEU A 205 29.21 -8.04 2.35
CA LEU A 205 30.17 -8.43 1.32
C LEU A 205 30.64 -7.26 0.45
N GLY A 206 30.03 -6.08 0.61
CA GLY A 206 30.15 -4.98 -0.31
C GLY A 206 29.25 -5.19 -1.53
N ALA A 207 28.89 -4.09 -2.20
CA ALA A 207 28.27 -4.18 -3.51
C ALA A 207 29.29 -4.80 -4.49
N VAL A 208 29.08 -6.06 -4.87
CA VAL A 208 29.45 -6.47 -6.21
C VAL A 208 28.27 -6.03 -7.05
N GLU A 209 28.36 -4.82 -7.58
CA GLU A 209 27.49 -4.42 -8.67
C GLU A 209 27.58 -5.54 -9.71
N PRO A 210 26.45 -6.16 -10.14
CA PRO A 210 26.46 -6.66 -11.51
C PRO A 210 26.92 -5.46 -12.36
N GLU A 211 27.78 -5.68 -13.35
CA GLU A 211 28.08 -4.69 -14.38
C GLU A 211 26.76 -4.16 -14.94
N THR A 212 26.24 -3.15 -14.28
CA THR A 212 25.24 -2.25 -14.77
C THR A 212 26.17 -1.30 -15.48
N GLU A 213 26.31 -1.49 -16.80
CA GLU A 213 26.86 -0.45 -17.64
C GLU A 213 26.16 0.85 -17.20
N GLU A 214 26.85 1.69 -16.42
CA GLU A 214 26.57 3.11 -16.44
C GLU A 214 26.81 3.50 -17.89
N PRO A 215 25.76 3.86 -18.67
CA PRO A 215 26.01 4.45 -19.95
C PRO A 215 26.64 5.78 -19.61
N ALA A 216 27.93 5.92 -19.90
CA ALA A 216 28.59 7.20 -20.03
C ALA A 216 27.63 8.11 -20.78
N ALA A 217 27.11 9.12 -20.09
CA ALA A 217 26.09 10.02 -20.59
C ALA A 217 26.59 10.67 -21.88
N ARG A 218 26.20 10.10 -23.03
CA ARG A 218 25.98 10.89 -24.22
C ARG A 218 24.68 11.62 -23.96
N SER A 219 24.80 12.89 -23.57
CA SER A 219 23.67 13.81 -23.49
C SER A 219 23.13 14.06 -24.90
N THR A 220 22.45 13.09 -25.48
CA THR A 220 21.38 13.43 -26.41
C THR A 220 20.24 13.97 -25.55
N SER A 221 19.79 15.18 -25.87
CA SER A 221 18.53 15.75 -25.35
C SER A 221 17.46 14.66 -25.25
N THR A 222 17.08 14.24 -24.04
CA THR A 222 15.93 13.33 -23.83
C THR A 222 14.61 14.03 -24.15
N ALA A 223 14.63 15.36 -24.26
CA ALA A 223 13.45 16.15 -24.60
C ALA A 223 12.89 15.81 -25.99
N ASP A 224 13.77 15.42 -26.93
CA ASP A 224 13.38 15.05 -28.30
C ASP A 224 13.16 13.54 -28.49
N ASP A 225 13.35 12.73 -27.45
CA ASP A 225 13.14 11.28 -27.51
C ASP A 225 11.63 10.99 -27.61
N PRO A 226 11.13 10.38 -28.70
CA PRO A 226 9.72 10.03 -28.83
C PRO A 226 9.30 9.07 -27.73
N ILE A 227 8.04 9.14 -27.31
CA ILE A 227 7.48 8.17 -26.38
C ILE A 227 6.88 7.02 -27.20
N ALA A 228 7.37 5.81 -26.97
CA ALA A 228 6.87 4.60 -27.58
C ALA A 228 5.70 4.04 -26.77
N ILE A 229 4.62 3.65 -27.45
CA ILE A 229 3.58 2.78 -26.89
C ILE A 229 4.03 1.36 -27.15
N VAL A 230 4.38 0.64 -26.08
CA VAL A 230 4.91 -0.73 -26.18
C VAL A 230 3.82 -1.78 -26.03
N ALA A 231 2.77 -1.49 -25.27
CA ALA A 231 1.60 -2.34 -25.17
C ALA A 231 0.33 -1.56 -24.83
N MET A 232 -0.81 -2.22 -25.00
CA MET A 232 -2.12 -1.70 -24.65
C MET A 232 -3.05 -2.83 -24.22
N SER A 233 -3.96 -2.53 -23.31
CA SER A 233 -5.04 -3.40 -22.83
C SER A 233 -6.30 -2.56 -22.62
N CYS A 234 -7.48 -3.18 -22.72
CA CYS A 234 -8.73 -2.46 -22.56
C CYS A 234 -9.93 -3.37 -22.28
N ARG A 235 -10.97 -2.79 -21.67
CA ARG A 235 -12.34 -3.30 -21.64
C ARG A 235 -13.29 -2.23 -22.14
N TYR A 236 -14.19 -2.59 -23.05
CA TYR A 236 -15.20 -1.70 -23.61
C TYR A 236 -16.55 -2.42 -23.77
N PRO A 237 -17.67 -1.67 -23.93
CA PRO A 237 -19.00 -2.24 -24.14
C PRO A 237 -19.05 -3.18 -25.34
N GLY A 238 -20.05 -4.07 -25.35
CA GLY A 238 -20.20 -5.10 -26.39
C GLY A 238 -19.29 -6.32 -26.20
N GLY A 239 -18.81 -6.55 -24.98
CA GLY A 239 -17.98 -7.71 -24.64
C GLY A 239 -16.53 -7.59 -25.14
N VAL A 240 -16.05 -6.37 -25.38
CA VAL A 240 -14.66 -6.13 -25.78
C VAL A 240 -13.76 -6.27 -24.57
N THR A 241 -12.88 -7.27 -24.60
CA THR A 241 -11.88 -7.52 -23.56
C THR A 241 -10.44 -7.35 -24.02
N SER A 242 -10.22 -6.94 -25.28
CA SER A 242 -8.88 -6.74 -25.84
C SER A 242 -8.85 -5.68 -26.94
N PRO A 243 -7.66 -5.09 -27.23
CA PRO A 243 -7.49 -4.16 -28.34
C PRO A 243 -7.88 -4.75 -29.72
N GLU A 244 -7.66 -6.05 -29.92
CA GLU A 244 -8.04 -6.73 -31.17
C GLU A 244 -9.56 -6.82 -31.33
N GLN A 245 -10.28 -7.12 -30.25
CA GLN A 245 -11.75 -7.14 -30.27
C GLN A 245 -12.32 -5.73 -30.42
N LEU A 246 -11.68 -4.71 -29.84
CA LEU A 246 -12.04 -3.31 -30.10
C LEU A 246 -11.90 -3.00 -31.58
N TRP A 247 -10.79 -3.40 -32.20
CA TRP A 247 -10.57 -3.21 -33.63
C TRP A 247 -11.64 -3.90 -34.47
N ASP A 248 -12.02 -5.13 -34.13
CA ASP A 248 -13.09 -5.84 -34.83
C ASP A 248 -14.45 -5.14 -34.71
N LEU A 249 -14.81 -4.66 -33.52
CA LEU A 249 -16.04 -3.89 -33.27
C LEU A 249 -16.09 -2.63 -34.15
N LEU A 250 -14.98 -1.88 -34.19
CA LEU A 250 -14.86 -0.67 -35.01
C LEU A 250 -14.92 -0.99 -36.51
N ARG A 251 -14.22 -2.05 -36.94
CA ARG A 251 -14.16 -2.47 -38.35
C ARG A 251 -15.51 -2.96 -38.86
N THR A 252 -16.33 -3.58 -38.03
CA THR A 252 -17.68 -4.03 -38.41
C THR A 252 -18.74 -2.94 -38.25
N GLY A 253 -18.41 -1.81 -37.64
CA GLY A 253 -19.37 -0.73 -37.37
C GLY A 253 -20.46 -1.14 -36.38
N THR A 254 -20.12 -2.03 -35.43
CA THR A 254 -21.09 -2.53 -34.45
C THR A 254 -21.43 -1.43 -33.44
N ASP A 255 -22.73 -1.22 -33.23
CA ASP A 255 -23.25 -0.41 -32.15
C ASP A 255 -23.33 -1.23 -30.86
N ALA A 256 -22.59 -0.81 -29.84
CA ALA A 256 -22.50 -1.48 -28.54
C ALA A 256 -23.38 -0.84 -27.45
N ILE A 257 -24.28 0.07 -27.83
CA ILE A 257 -25.25 0.66 -26.92
C ILE A 257 -26.32 -0.38 -26.55
N SER A 258 -26.58 -0.50 -25.25
CA SER A 258 -27.60 -1.39 -24.68
C SER A 258 -28.50 -0.62 -23.72
N GLY A 259 -29.54 -1.28 -23.19
CA GLY A 259 -30.27 -0.78 -22.03
C GLY A 259 -29.40 -0.79 -20.77
N PHE A 260 -29.90 -0.15 -19.70
CA PHE A 260 -29.28 -0.19 -18.37
C PHE A 260 -29.02 -1.62 -17.87
N PRO A 261 -27.92 -1.85 -17.12
CA PRO A 261 -27.58 -3.16 -16.59
C PRO A 261 -28.56 -3.58 -15.49
N ASP A 262 -29.01 -4.84 -15.54
CA ASP A 262 -29.91 -5.46 -14.56
C ASP A 262 -29.18 -6.00 -13.32
N ASN A 263 -27.86 -6.12 -13.38
CA ASN A 263 -27.01 -6.69 -12.35
C ASN A 263 -26.35 -5.66 -11.41
N ARG A 264 -26.71 -4.36 -11.52
CA ARG A 264 -26.16 -3.30 -10.65
C ARG A 264 -27.08 -2.96 -9.47
N GLY A 265 -28.29 -3.50 -9.42
CA GLY A 265 -29.30 -3.17 -8.40
C GLY A 265 -29.89 -1.77 -8.57
N TRP A 266 -29.93 -1.26 -9.80
CA TRP A 266 -30.58 0.00 -10.13
C TRP A 266 -32.09 -0.18 -10.19
N ASP A 267 -32.83 0.74 -9.58
CA ASP A 267 -34.30 0.79 -9.67
C ASP A 267 -34.71 1.47 -11.00
N VAL A 268 -34.54 0.73 -12.10
CA VAL A 268 -34.70 1.27 -13.47
C VAL A 268 -36.09 1.87 -13.69
N GLU A 269 -37.14 1.24 -13.15
CA GLU A 269 -38.52 1.72 -13.26
C GLU A 269 -38.73 3.07 -12.56
N ARG A 270 -38.06 3.30 -11.43
CA ARG A 270 -38.13 4.59 -10.73
C ARG A 270 -37.21 5.63 -11.34
N VAL A 271 -36.10 5.21 -11.94
CA VAL A 271 -35.09 6.09 -12.52
C VAL A 271 -35.53 6.61 -13.89
N TYR A 272 -36.27 5.83 -14.67
CA TYR A 272 -36.67 6.22 -16.03
C TYR A 272 -38.00 6.99 -16.05
N ASP A 273 -38.00 8.17 -16.67
CA ASP A 273 -39.22 8.92 -16.99
C ASP A 273 -39.04 9.66 -18.33
N PRO A 274 -39.85 9.37 -19.37
CA PRO A 274 -39.75 10.05 -20.64
C PRO A 274 -40.06 11.56 -20.56
N ASP A 275 -40.70 12.04 -19.48
CA ASP A 275 -40.89 13.46 -19.24
C ASP A 275 -39.57 14.14 -18.86
N MET A 276 -39.05 14.96 -19.78
CA MET A 276 -37.80 15.71 -19.60
C MET A 276 -37.86 16.72 -18.44
N ASP A 277 -39.05 17.09 -17.94
CA ASP A 277 -39.19 18.03 -16.84
C ASP A 277 -39.25 17.33 -15.46
N SER A 278 -39.34 16.00 -15.41
CA SER A 278 -39.46 15.18 -14.19
C SER A 278 -38.19 15.10 -13.32
N SER A 279 -38.18 15.71 -12.13
CA SER A 279 -36.97 15.77 -11.28
C SER A 279 -36.55 14.41 -10.72
N GLY A 280 -35.24 14.15 -10.69
CA GLY A 280 -34.67 12.92 -10.09
C GLY A 280 -34.73 11.69 -10.98
N THR A 281 -35.17 11.84 -12.24
CA THR A 281 -35.27 10.76 -13.23
C THR A 281 -34.41 11.06 -14.47
N SER A 282 -34.27 10.05 -15.31
CA SER A 282 -33.59 10.10 -16.61
C SER A 282 -34.58 9.81 -17.74
N TYR A 283 -34.56 10.62 -18.79
CA TYR A 283 -35.37 10.37 -19.99
C TYR A 283 -34.70 9.41 -20.99
N SER A 284 -33.42 9.11 -20.77
CA SER A 284 -32.68 8.08 -21.51
C SER A 284 -32.38 6.90 -20.60
N ARG A 285 -32.43 5.68 -21.16
CA ARG A 285 -32.13 4.42 -20.48
C ARG A 285 -31.16 3.54 -21.26
N GLU A 286 -30.48 4.14 -22.22
CA GLU A 286 -29.52 3.48 -23.10
C GLU A 286 -28.11 4.04 -22.86
N GLY A 287 -27.11 3.17 -22.94
CA GLY A 287 -25.70 3.50 -22.75
C GLY A 287 -24.79 2.33 -23.08
N GLY A 288 -23.48 2.56 -23.09
CA GLY A 288 -22.49 1.48 -23.22
C GLY A 288 -22.05 0.97 -21.86
N PHE A 289 -22.25 -0.30 -21.56
CA PHE A 289 -21.94 -0.86 -20.24
C PHE A 289 -20.93 -2.00 -20.28
N LEU A 290 -20.11 -2.09 -19.23
CA LEU A 290 -19.33 -3.25 -18.86
C LEU A 290 -20.21 -4.12 -17.95
N HIS A 291 -20.88 -5.12 -18.55
CA HIS A 291 -21.77 -6.02 -17.82
C HIS A 291 -21.03 -6.82 -16.74
N ASP A 292 -19.78 -7.20 -17.03
CA ASP A 292 -18.94 -8.01 -16.13
C ASP A 292 -18.06 -7.14 -15.21
N ALA A 293 -18.36 -5.84 -15.04
CA ALA A 293 -17.55 -4.94 -14.21
C ALA A 293 -17.46 -5.35 -12.73
N ALA A 294 -18.37 -6.21 -12.26
CA ALA A 294 -18.35 -6.74 -10.90
C ALA A 294 -17.35 -7.89 -10.73
N ASP A 295 -16.93 -8.55 -11.82
CA ASP A 295 -16.04 -9.70 -11.79
C ASP A 295 -14.61 -9.24 -11.48
N PHE A 296 -13.90 -10.05 -10.69
CA PHE A 296 -12.52 -9.78 -10.30
C PHE A 296 -11.85 -11.00 -9.68
N ASP A 297 -10.64 -11.33 -10.13
CA ASP A 297 -9.81 -12.38 -9.53
C ASP A 297 -9.04 -11.85 -8.31
N ALA A 298 -9.71 -11.82 -7.16
CA ALA A 298 -9.15 -11.26 -5.93
C ALA A 298 -7.93 -12.06 -5.41
N ASP A 299 -7.99 -13.39 -5.49
CA ASP A 299 -6.94 -14.27 -4.97
C ASP A 299 -5.64 -14.09 -5.77
N PHE A 300 -5.75 -13.91 -7.09
CA PHE A 300 -4.61 -13.64 -7.96
C PHE A 300 -3.81 -12.40 -7.54
N PHE A 301 -4.51 -11.32 -7.17
CA PHE A 301 -3.88 -10.08 -6.70
C PHE A 301 -3.58 -10.06 -5.19
N GLY A 302 -3.79 -11.18 -4.49
CA GLY A 302 -3.57 -11.27 -3.04
C GLY A 302 -4.55 -10.43 -2.21
N ILE A 303 -5.73 -10.13 -2.76
CA ILE A 303 -6.77 -9.32 -2.14
C ILE A 303 -7.80 -10.24 -1.49
N SER A 304 -8.12 -10.00 -0.22
CA SER A 304 -9.14 -10.81 0.47
C SER A 304 -10.53 -10.59 -0.13
N PRO A 305 -11.44 -11.59 -0.13
CA PRO A 305 -12.79 -11.41 -0.64
C PRO A 305 -13.56 -10.24 -0.01
N ARG A 306 -13.33 -9.96 1.28
CA ARG A 306 -13.94 -8.81 1.98
C ARG A 306 -13.43 -7.47 1.46
N GLU A 307 -12.14 -7.37 1.17
CA GLU A 307 -11.58 -6.16 0.58
C GLU A 307 -12.06 -5.98 -0.86
N ALA A 308 -12.08 -7.05 -1.67
CA ALA A 308 -12.54 -7.01 -3.05
C ALA A 308 -14.00 -6.51 -3.18
N LEU A 309 -14.89 -6.91 -2.27
CA LEU A 309 -16.27 -6.40 -2.21
C LEU A 309 -16.35 -4.90 -1.93
N ALA A 310 -15.42 -4.37 -1.14
CA ALA A 310 -15.35 -2.95 -0.79
C ALA A 310 -14.64 -2.11 -1.86
N MET A 311 -13.93 -2.74 -2.80
CA MET A 311 -13.19 -2.06 -3.87
C MET A 311 -14.14 -1.60 -4.98
N ASP A 312 -13.97 -0.35 -5.37
CA ASP A 312 -14.57 0.20 -6.58
C ASP A 312 -14.16 -0.67 -7.80
N PRO A 313 -15.12 -1.11 -8.64
CA PRO A 313 -14.83 -1.79 -9.91
C PRO A 313 -13.72 -1.15 -10.73
N GLN A 314 -13.59 0.18 -10.68
CA GLN A 314 -12.56 0.92 -11.39
C GLN A 314 -11.15 0.52 -10.93
N GLN A 315 -10.93 0.35 -9.62
CA GLN A 315 -9.63 -0.11 -9.08
C GLN A 315 -9.32 -1.55 -9.51
N ARG A 316 -10.35 -2.40 -9.57
CA ARG A 316 -10.23 -3.81 -9.96
C ARG A 316 -9.85 -3.96 -11.44
N LEU A 317 -10.59 -3.29 -12.31
CA LEU A 317 -10.33 -3.26 -13.75
C LEU A 317 -8.96 -2.64 -14.08
N LEU A 318 -8.54 -1.61 -13.34
CA LEU A 318 -7.21 -1.02 -13.48
C LEU A 318 -6.08 -2.00 -13.13
N LEU A 319 -6.25 -2.85 -12.11
CA LEU A 319 -5.29 -3.91 -11.79
C LEU A 319 -5.19 -4.94 -12.92
N GLU A 320 -6.32 -5.45 -13.39
CA GLU A 320 -6.36 -6.45 -14.47
C GLU A 320 -5.75 -5.92 -15.76
N THR A 321 -6.20 -4.74 -16.21
CA THR A 321 -5.69 -4.14 -17.44
C THR A 321 -4.22 -3.74 -17.32
N SER A 322 -3.74 -3.32 -16.15
CA SER A 322 -2.31 -3.05 -15.94
C SER A 322 -1.47 -4.33 -16.03
N TRP A 323 -1.92 -5.43 -15.43
CA TRP A 323 -1.26 -6.75 -15.56
C TRP A 323 -1.16 -7.17 -17.03
N GLU A 324 -2.29 -7.12 -17.75
CA GLU A 324 -2.34 -7.49 -19.17
C GLU A 324 -1.45 -6.60 -20.03
N ALA A 325 -1.36 -5.30 -19.74
CA ALA A 325 -0.48 -4.40 -20.49
C ALA A 325 0.99 -4.84 -20.37
N PHE A 326 1.44 -5.27 -19.20
CA PHE A 326 2.78 -5.82 -19.02
C PHE A 326 2.98 -7.15 -19.75
N GLU A 327 2.05 -8.10 -19.60
CA GLU A 327 2.15 -9.40 -20.30
C GLU A 327 2.18 -9.24 -21.82
N ARG A 328 1.38 -8.31 -22.36
CA ARG A 328 1.32 -8.03 -23.80
C ARG A 328 2.59 -7.34 -24.31
N ALA A 329 3.33 -6.65 -23.45
CA ALA A 329 4.67 -6.15 -23.76
C ALA A 329 5.75 -7.24 -23.70
N GLY A 330 5.41 -8.46 -23.24
CA GLY A 330 6.37 -9.53 -22.97
C GLY A 330 7.19 -9.31 -21.69
N ILE A 331 6.67 -8.50 -20.77
CA ILE A 331 7.34 -8.16 -19.50
C ILE A 331 6.68 -8.97 -18.39
N ASP A 332 7.49 -9.73 -17.65
CA ASP A 332 7.04 -10.41 -16.42
C ASP A 332 6.79 -9.36 -15.32
N PRO A 333 5.54 -9.13 -14.88
CA PRO A 333 5.23 -8.09 -13.90
C PRO A 333 5.95 -8.29 -12.56
N THR A 334 6.33 -9.53 -12.21
CA THR A 334 7.03 -9.81 -10.96
C THR A 334 8.47 -9.28 -10.94
N THR A 335 9.07 -9.07 -12.12
CA THR A 335 10.41 -8.50 -12.28
C THR A 335 10.44 -6.98 -12.12
N LEU A 336 9.27 -6.32 -12.11
CA LEU A 336 9.13 -4.86 -12.00
C LEU A 336 9.15 -4.35 -10.55
N ARG A 337 9.20 -5.24 -9.56
CA ARG A 337 9.33 -4.83 -8.15
C ARG A 337 10.62 -4.03 -7.94
N GLY A 338 10.49 -2.85 -7.33
CA GLY A 338 11.58 -1.89 -7.15
C GLY A 338 11.93 -1.08 -8.41
N SER A 339 11.23 -1.30 -9.53
CA SER A 339 11.49 -0.53 -10.75
C SER A 339 10.91 0.88 -10.65
N ARG A 340 11.54 1.81 -11.37
CA ARG A 340 11.06 3.19 -11.50
C ARG A 340 9.93 3.30 -12.53
N THR A 341 8.95 2.40 -12.45
CA THR A 341 7.77 2.42 -13.31
C THR A 341 6.70 3.32 -12.71
N GLY A 342 6.22 4.30 -13.46
CA GLY A 342 5.16 5.22 -13.03
C GLY A 342 3.76 4.69 -13.37
N VAL A 343 2.75 5.20 -12.66
CA VAL A 343 1.33 4.91 -12.87
C VAL A 343 0.56 6.22 -12.93
N PHE A 344 -0.08 6.49 -14.07
CA PHE A 344 -0.86 7.69 -14.32
C PHE A 344 -2.25 7.27 -14.80
N ALA A 345 -3.26 7.40 -13.94
CA ALA A 345 -4.61 6.93 -14.23
C ALA A 345 -5.60 8.09 -14.21
N GLY A 346 -6.32 8.29 -15.30
CA GLY A 346 -7.51 9.12 -15.34
C GLY A 346 -8.68 8.37 -14.70
N VAL A 347 -9.23 8.88 -13.61
CA VAL A 347 -10.37 8.26 -12.92
C VAL A 347 -11.41 9.32 -12.67
N MET A 348 -12.63 9.08 -13.14
CA MET A 348 -13.77 9.97 -12.94
C MET A 348 -14.94 9.16 -12.40
N TYR A 349 -15.77 9.82 -11.59
CA TYR A 349 -16.88 9.26 -10.83
C TYR A 349 -16.38 8.33 -9.70
N ASN A 350 -16.62 8.72 -8.46
CA ASN A 350 -16.30 7.92 -7.27
C ASN A 350 -17.60 7.55 -6.54
N ASP A 351 -18.58 7.05 -7.30
CA ASP A 351 -19.95 6.86 -6.84
C ASP A 351 -20.20 5.49 -6.18
N TYR A 352 -19.22 4.58 -6.23
CA TYR A 352 -19.32 3.27 -5.60
C TYR A 352 -19.50 3.35 -4.08
N ALA A 353 -18.66 4.13 -3.39
CA ALA A 353 -18.81 4.37 -1.95
C ALA A 353 -20.12 5.08 -1.60
N ALA A 354 -20.62 5.96 -2.48
CA ALA A 354 -21.85 6.70 -2.26
C ALA A 354 -23.11 5.80 -2.22
N ARG A 355 -23.00 4.53 -2.66
CA ARG A 355 -24.07 3.54 -2.52
C ARG A 355 -24.35 3.14 -1.08
N PHE A 356 -23.40 3.35 -0.17
CA PHE A 356 -23.53 2.95 1.22
C PHE A 356 -23.86 4.15 2.11
N THR A 357 -25.14 4.31 2.48
CA THR A 357 -25.57 5.32 3.47
C THR A 357 -24.99 5.02 4.86
N GLN A 358 -24.82 3.73 5.17
CA GLN A 358 -24.03 3.20 6.28
C GLN A 358 -23.21 2.02 5.75
N ALA A 359 -21.91 2.02 6.04
CA ALA A 359 -21.02 0.92 5.69
C ALA A 359 -21.49 -0.36 6.41
N PRO A 360 -21.65 -1.50 5.71
CA PRO A 360 -21.81 -2.78 6.38
C PRO A 360 -20.59 -3.04 7.27
N GLN A 361 -20.82 -3.53 8.50
CA GLN A 361 -19.79 -3.71 9.51
C GLN A 361 -18.64 -4.61 9.03
N GLU A 362 -18.92 -5.50 8.08
CA GLU A 362 -17.97 -6.45 7.49
C GLU A 362 -16.94 -5.79 6.56
N VAL A 363 -17.24 -4.62 5.99
CA VAL A 363 -16.40 -3.93 4.98
C VAL A 363 -16.02 -2.50 5.37
N GLU A 364 -16.50 -2.00 6.51
CA GLU A 364 -16.29 -0.63 7.00
C GLU A 364 -14.81 -0.20 7.00
N GLY A 365 -13.90 -1.09 7.39
CA GLY A 365 -12.45 -0.82 7.40
C GLY A 365 -11.79 -0.74 6.01
N TYR A 366 -12.46 -1.25 4.96
CA TYR A 366 -11.93 -1.29 3.60
C TYR A 366 -12.54 -0.23 2.68
N LEU A 367 -13.78 0.20 2.92
CA LEU A 367 -14.50 1.13 2.02
C LEU A 367 -13.76 2.45 1.78
N GLY A 368 -13.14 3.01 2.82
CA GLY A 368 -12.38 4.26 2.69
C GLY A 368 -11.27 4.16 1.63
N ASN A 369 -10.49 3.07 1.66
CA ASN A 369 -9.44 2.83 0.67
C ASN A 369 -10.01 2.29 -0.65
N GLY A 370 -11.09 1.50 -0.57
CA GLY A 370 -11.70 0.84 -1.71
C GLY A 370 -12.30 1.78 -2.75
N SER A 371 -12.63 3.03 -2.38
CA SER A 371 -13.21 4.02 -3.32
C SER A 371 -12.43 5.34 -3.39
N ALA A 372 -11.29 5.46 -2.71
CA ALA A 372 -10.49 6.67 -2.78
C ALA A 372 -9.76 6.76 -4.14
N GLY A 373 -9.91 7.89 -4.84
CA GLY A 373 -9.25 8.12 -6.14
C GLY A 373 -7.73 7.95 -6.08
N SER A 374 -7.07 8.45 -5.04
CA SER A 374 -5.61 8.29 -4.85
C SER A 374 -5.16 6.84 -4.73
N ILE A 375 -6.04 5.94 -4.28
CA ILE A 375 -5.74 4.51 -4.14
C ILE A 375 -5.81 3.81 -5.50
N ALA A 376 -6.49 4.34 -6.52
CA ALA A 376 -6.56 3.71 -7.84
C ALA A 376 -5.16 3.54 -8.47
N SER A 377 -4.39 4.61 -8.60
CA SER A 377 -2.99 4.53 -9.06
C SER A 377 -2.07 3.89 -8.01
N GLY A 378 -2.27 4.21 -6.73
CA GLY A 378 -1.43 3.71 -5.64
C GLY A 378 -1.51 2.19 -5.46
N ARG A 379 -2.67 1.58 -5.70
CA ARG A 379 -2.88 0.13 -5.60
C ARG A 379 -2.15 -0.62 -6.70
N ILE A 380 -2.15 -0.11 -7.93
CA ILE A 380 -1.30 -0.65 -9.02
C ILE A 380 0.17 -0.65 -8.59
N SER A 381 0.68 0.49 -8.12
CA SER A 381 2.07 0.58 -7.65
C SER A 381 2.35 -0.37 -6.49
N TYR A 382 1.45 -0.45 -5.52
CA TYR A 382 1.59 -1.34 -4.37
C TYR A 382 1.61 -2.83 -4.77
N THR A 383 0.66 -3.26 -5.61
CA THR A 383 0.51 -4.65 -6.01
C THR A 383 1.68 -5.13 -6.86
N PHE A 384 2.19 -4.30 -7.78
CA PHE A 384 3.32 -4.67 -8.64
C PHE A 384 4.69 -4.25 -8.06
N GLY A 385 4.71 -3.57 -6.90
CA GLY A 385 5.92 -3.06 -6.26
C GLY A 385 6.64 -1.98 -7.07
N LEU A 386 5.90 -1.11 -7.76
CA LEU A 386 6.47 -0.04 -8.59
C LEU A 386 6.83 1.18 -7.73
N GLU A 387 7.98 1.77 -8.00
CA GLU A 387 8.54 2.90 -7.22
C GLU A 387 8.61 4.21 -8.02
N GLY A 388 8.00 4.26 -9.22
CA GLY A 388 7.81 5.52 -9.95
C GLY A 388 6.64 6.36 -9.42
N PRO A 389 6.38 7.55 -10.02
CA PRO A 389 5.26 8.40 -9.63
C PRO A 389 3.92 7.65 -9.79
N ALA A 390 3.04 7.75 -8.79
CA ALA A 390 1.70 7.16 -8.82
C ALA A 390 0.66 8.27 -8.66
N VAL A 391 -0.02 8.62 -9.75
CA VAL A 391 -0.90 9.79 -9.83
C VAL A 391 -2.25 9.41 -10.42
N THR A 392 -3.32 9.79 -9.71
CA THR A 392 -4.68 9.73 -10.23
C THR A 392 -5.14 11.14 -10.61
N ILE A 393 -5.74 11.28 -11.79
CA ILE A 393 -6.06 12.56 -12.41
C ILE A 393 -7.56 12.62 -12.70
N ASP A 394 -8.17 13.76 -12.35
CA ASP A 394 -9.54 14.09 -12.72
C ASP A 394 -9.56 15.47 -13.39
N THR A 395 -9.62 15.45 -14.71
CA THR A 395 -9.92 16.60 -15.57
C THR A 395 -11.16 16.32 -16.41
N ALA A 396 -12.14 15.63 -15.80
CA ALA A 396 -13.35 15.12 -16.43
C ALA A 396 -13.06 14.27 -17.69
N CYS A 397 -13.72 14.56 -18.82
CA CYS A 397 -13.61 13.78 -20.06
C CYS A 397 -12.19 13.73 -20.66
N SER A 398 -11.27 14.59 -20.22
CA SER A 398 -9.89 14.65 -20.73
C SER A 398 -8.86 13.88 -19.89
N SER A 399 -9.29 13.28 -18.76
CA SER A 399 -8.40 12.73 -17.72
C SER A 399 -7.35 11.74 -18.23
N SER A 400 -7.73 10.81 -19.12
CA SER A 400 -6.81 9.79 -19.65
C SER A 400 -5.72 10.39 -20.55
N LEU A 401 -6.02 11.44 -21.31
CA LEU A 401 -5.03 12.13 -22.14
C LEU A 401 -4.12 13.04 -21.32
N VAL A 402 -4.64 13.66 -20.25
CA VAL A 402 -3.80 14.38 -19.28
C VAL A 402 -2.88 13.41 -18.54
N ALA A 403 -3.36 12.20 -18.20
CA ALA A 403 -2.53 11.14 -17.64
C ALA A 403 -1.40 10.72 -18.59
N LEU A 404 -1.70 10.50 -19.88
CA LEU A 404 -0.69 10.25 -20.90
C LEU A 404 0.30 11.40 -21.05
N HIS A 405 -0.16 12.65 -21.00
CA HIS A 405 0.70 13.83 -21.03
C HIS A 405 1.67 13.86 -19.85
N MET A 406 1.17 13.69 -18.63
CA MET A 406 2.01 13.70 -17.42
C MET A 406 3.00 12.53 -17.40
N ALA A 407 2.58 11.35 -17.83
CA ALA A 407 3.45 10.18 -17.95
C ALA A 407 4.58 10.41 -18.96
N ALA A 408 4.26 11.00 -20.13
CA ALA A 408 5.26 11.36 -21.13
C ALA A 408 6.27 12.40 -20.59
N GLN A 409 5.83 13.38 -19.80
CA GLN A 409 6.72 14.35 -19.15
C GLN A 409 7.62 13.68 -18.10
N ALA A 410 7.06 12.81 -17.26
CA ALA A 410 7.83 12.07 -16.25
C ALA A 410 8.91 11.17 -16.90
N LEU A 411 8.60 10.54 -18.03
CA LEU A 411 9.59 9.80 -18.83
C LEU A 411 10.67 10.73 -19.38
N ARG A 412 10.32 11.88 -19.98
CA ARG A 412 11.32 12.81 -20.54
C ARG A 412 12.24 13.42 -19.50
N ASN A 413 11.69 13.73 -18.33
CA ASN A 413 12.41 14.24 -17.16
C ASN A 413 13.24 13.16 -16.46
N GLY A 414 13.07 11.90 -16.85
CA GLY A 414 13.76 10.78 -16.22
C GLY A 414 13.31 10.56 -14.78
N GLU A 415 12.04 10.87 -14.43
CA GLU A 415 11.40 10.55 -13.15
C GLU A 415 10.99 9.08 -13.08
N CYS A 416 10.63 8.50 -14.23
CA CYS A 416 10.42 7.08 -14.43
C CYS A 416 11.16 6.56 -15.69
N THR A 417 11.30 5.24 -15.79
CA THR A 417 11.89 4.55 -16.96
C THR A 417 10.82 3.94 -17.86
N MET A 418 9.67 3.63 -17.29
CA MET A 418 8.48 3.11 -17.95
C MET A 418 7.25 3.69 -17.24
N ALA A 419 6.12 3.79 -17.92
CA ALA A 419 4.89 4.24 -17.28
C ALA A 419 3.65 3.54 -17.83
N LEU A 420 2.75 3.21 -16.91
CA LEU A 420 1.35 2.92 -17.21
C LEU A 420 0.58 4.23 -17.31
N ALA A 421 -0.10 4.46 -18.43
CA ALA A 421 -0.89 5.66 -18.68
C ALA A 421 -2.24 5.29 -19.29
N GLY A 422 -3.34 5.73 -18.67
CA GLY A 422 -4.66 5.35 -19.14
C GLY A 422 -5.78 5.99 -18.36
N GLY A 423 -6.96 5.38 -18.42
CA GLY A 423 -8.09 5.80 -17.61
C GLY A 423 -9.21 4.78 -17.57
N VAL A 424 -10.10 4.98 -16.61
CA VAL A 424 -11.24 4.10 -16.33
C VAL A 424 -12.47 4.94 -16.01
N THR A 425 -13.62 4.41 -16.39
CA THR A 425 -14.94 4.92 -16.03
C THR A 425 -15.88 3.74 -15.87
N VAL A 426 -16.43 3.59 -14.68
CA VAL A 426 -17.51 2.65 -14.37
C VAL A 426 -18.57 3.41 -13.58
N MET A 427 -19.81 3.36 -14.05
CA MET A 427 -20.96 4.00 -13.40
C MET A 427 -21.56 3.01 -12.41
N SER A 428 -21.34 3.21 -11.11
CA SER A 428 -21.92 2.32 -10.08
C SER A 428 -23.37 2.68 -9.77
N THR A 429 -23.78 3.92 -10.07
CA THR A 429 -25.11 4.46 -9.86
C THR A 429 -25.65 5.11 -11.15
N PRO A 430 -26.98 5.27 -11.30
CA PRO A 430 -27.55 5.97 -12.45
C PRO A 430 -27.47 7.51 -12.34
N THR A 431 -26.74 8.05 -11.35
CA THR A 431 -26.72 9.48 -11.02
C THR A 431 -26.30 10.34 -12.22
N THR A 432 -25.29 9.92 -12.98
CA THR A 432 -24.82 10.63 -14.18
C THR A 432 -25.93 10.83 -15.21
N PHE A 433 -26.78 9.81 -15.42
CA PHE A 433 -27.91 9.89 -16.35
C PHE A 433 -28.99 10.87 -15.84
N ILE A 434 -29.27 10.86 -14.54
CA ILE A 434 -30.24 11.78 -13.92
C ILE A 434 -29.75 13.24 -14.03
N GLU A 435 -28.49 13.49 -13.69
CA GLU A 435 -27.88 14.84 -13.72
C GLU A 435 -27.85 15.43 -15.13
N PHE A 436 -27.45 14.63 -16.13
CA PHE A 436 -27.40 15.09 -17.52
C PHE A 436 -28.78 15.17 -18.17
N SER A 437 -29.77 14.40 -17.68
CA SER A 437 -31.16 14.56 -18.10
C SER A 437 -31.72 15.93 -17.68
N ARG A 438 -31.42 16.40 -16.45
CA ARG A 438 -31.79 17.75 -16.00
C ARG A 438 -31.20 18.85 -16.87
N GLN A 439 -30.00 18.63 -17.42
CA GLN A 439 -29.31 19.57 -18.31
C GLN A 439 -29.74 19.45 -19.78
N ARG A 440 -30.62 18.49 -20.11
CA ARG A 440 -30.99 18.12 -21.48
C ARG A 440 -29.75 17.81 -22.35
N GLY A 441 -28.76 17.17 -21.73
CA GLY A 441 -27.47 16.87 -22.37
C GLY A 441 -27.35 15.48 -22.98
N LEU A 442 -28.34 14.59 -22.81
CA LEU A 442 -28.31 13.22 -23.31
C LEU A 442 -28.99 13.11 -24.67
N ALA A 443 -28.45 12.26 -25.54
CA ALA A 443 -29.20 11.79 -26.70
C ALA A 443 -30.34 10.87 -26.21
N ALA A 444 -31.55 11.05 -26.76
CA ALA A 444 -32.72 10.29 -26.30
C ALA A 444 -32.58 8.78 -26.58
N ASP A 445 -31.86 8.43 -27.63
CA ASP A 445 -31.52 7.05 -28.02
C ASP A 445 -30.15 6.59 -27.50
N GLY A 446 -29.53 7.35 -26.58
CA GLY A 446 -28.24 7.01 -25.98
C GLY A 446 -27.04 6.99 -26.94
N ARG A 447 -27.18 7.44 -28.20
CA ARG A 447 -26.12 7.36 -29.22
C ARG A 447 -25.42 8.70 -29.44
N CYS A 448 -24.09 8.68 -29.43
CA CYS A 448 -23.27 9.80 -29.87
C CYS A 448 -23.26 9.92 -31.40
N LYS A 449 -24.06 10.83 -31.97
CA LYS A 449 -24.17 11.06 -33.42
C LYS A 449 -23.17 12.11 -33.90
N ALA A 450 -21.88 11.91 -33.62
CA ALA A 450 -20.83 12.87 -33.90
C ALA A 450 -20.86 13.36 -35.37
N PHE A 451 -20.89 14.69 -35.56
CA PHE A 451 -20.95 15.37 -36.86
C PHE A 451 -22.24 15.17 -37.68
N SER A 452 -23.28 14.53 -37.11
CA SER A 452 -24.59 14.41 -37.76
C SER A 452 -25.44 15.68 -37.60
N ALA A 453 -26.33 15.93 -38.56
CA ALA A 453 -27.39 16.94 -38.43
C ALA A 453 -28.42 16.56 -37.35
N ASP A 454 -28.53 15.27 -37.04
CA ASP A 454 -29.44 14.71 -36.04
C ASP A 454 -28.80 14.60 -34.64
N ALA A 455 -27.64 15.25 -34.41
CA ALA A 455 -26.96 15.23 -33.12
C ALA A 455 -27.78 15.98 -32.05
N ASP A 456 -28.18 15.25 -31.01
CA ASP A 456 -29.13 15.71 -29.98
C ASP A 456 -28.60 15.62 -28.55
N GLY A 457 -27.39 15.09 -28.35
CA GLY A 457 -26.75 15.02 -27.04
C GLY A 457 -25.65 13.97 -26.97
N THR A 458 -25.20 13.67 -25.74
CA THR A 458 -24.20 12.64 -25.47
C THR A 458 -24.85 11.29 -25.13
N GLY A 459 -24.19 10.21 -25.52
CA GLY A 459 -24.41 8.86 -25.00
C GLY A 459 -23.32 8.52 -23.99
N TRP A 460 -23.70 8.05 -22.81
CA TRP A 460 -22.72 7.65 -21.79
C TRP A 460 -22.25 6.22 -22.00
N GLY A 461 -20.96 5.99 -21.73
CA GLY A 461 -20.32 4.69 -21.83
C GLY A 461 -19.33 4.45 -20.69
N GLU A 462 -19.21 3.19 -20.29
CA GLU A 462 -18.16 2.70 -19.40
C GLU A 462 -16.96 2.20 -20.22
N GLY A 463 -15.80 2.11 -19.59
CA GLY A 463 -14.62 1.55 -20.23
C GLY A 463 -13.35 1.72 -19.39
N VAL A 464 -12.36 0.89 -19.68
CA VAL A 464 -10.98 1.05 -19.18
C VAL A 464 -10.02 0.85 -20.34
N GLY A 465 -9.01 1.72 -20.43
CA GLY A 465 -7.91 1.57 -21.37
C GLY A 465 -6.60 1.92 -20.70
N MET A 466 -5.60 1.06 -20.84
CA MET A 466 -4.26 1.24 -20.30
C MET A 466 -3.22 1.10 -21.40
N LEU A 467 -2.31 2.06 -21.47
CA LEU A 467 -1.12 2.03 -22.32
C LEU A 467 0.11 1.80 -21.45
N LEU A 468 1.01 0.94 -21.92
CA LEU A 468 2.36 0.87 -21.40
C LEU A 468 3.28 1.67 -22.32
N ILE A 469 4.01 2.62 -21.76
CA ILE A 469 4.85 3.55 -22.51
C ILE A 469 6.27 3.63 -21.95
N GLU A 470 7.21 3.83 -22.85
CA GLU A 470 8.63 4.06 -22.56
C GLU A 470 9.18 5.15 -23.48
N ARG A 471 10.40 5.63 -23.21
CA ARG A 471 11.14 6.37 -24.24
C ARG A 471 11.47 5.40 -25.39
N LEU A 472 11.45 5.87 -26.64
CA LEU A 472 11.74 5.02 -27.80
C LEU A 472 13.13 4.40 -27.71
N SER A 473 14.12 5.18 -27.26
CA SER A 473 15.48 4.65 -27.04
C SER A 473 15.53 3.54 -25.99
N ASP A 474 14.68 3.60 -24.96
CA ASP A 474 14.58 2.56 -23.93
C ASP A 474 13.88 1.31 -24.46
N ALA A 475 12.76 1.48 -25.16
CA ALA A 475 12.04 0.36 -25.78
C ALA A 475 12.95 -0.41 -26.75
N GLN A 476 13.74 0.31 -27.56
CA GLN A 476 14.73 -0.31 -28.44
C GLN A 476 15.85 -1.02 -27.69
N ARG A 477 16.39 -0.40 -26.63
CA ARG A 477 17.44 -0.99 -25.80
C ARG A 477 16.96 -2.26 -25.10
N ASN A 478 15.72 -2.26 -24.62
CA ASN A 478 15.12 -3.38 -23.90
C ASN A 478 14.53 -4.43 -24.85
N GLY A 479 14.49 -4.17 -26.16
CA GLY A 479 13.89 -5.08 -27.14
C GLY A 479 12.37 -5.17 -27.05
N HIS A 480 11.72 -4.17 -26.46
CA HIS A 480 10.27 -4.10 -26.33
C HIS A 480 9.62 -3.75 -27.69
N PRO A 481 8.41 -4.28 -27.97
CA PRO A 481 7.66 -3.93 -29.18
C PRO A 481 7.33 -2.43 -29.21
N VAL A 482 7.20 -1.86 -30.41
CA VAL A 482 6.78 -0.46 -30.60
C VAL A 482 5.54 -0.46 -31.48
N LEU A 483 4.38 -0.25 -30.87
CA LEU A 483 3.08 -0.23 -31.56
C LEU A 483 2.84 1.11 -32.25
N ALA A 484 3.20 2.20 -31.57
CA ALA A 484 3.04 3.57 -32.06
C ALA A 484 3.97 4.54 -31.31
N LEU A 485 4.08 5.77 -31.80
CA LEU A 485 4.87 6.85 -31.19
C LEU A 485 3.99 8.05 -30.83
N VAL A 486 4.05 8.47 -29.56
CA VAL A 486 3.52 9.76 -29.11
C VAL A 486 4.60 10.82 -29.36
N ARG A 487 4.41 11.60 -30.42
CA ARG A 487 5.35 12.65 -30.83
C ARG A 487 5.27 13.90 -29.95
N GLY A 488 4.08 14.24 -29.49
CA GLY A 488 3.84 15.40 -28.64
C GLY A 488 2.44 15.42 -28.07
N SER A 489 2.27 16.15 -26.98
CA SER A 489 0.99 16.40 -26.32
C SER A 489 1.06 17.76 -25.63
N ALA A 490 -0.08 18.45 -25.54
CA ALA A 490 -0.21 19.74 -24.88
C ALA A 490 -1.55 19.79 -24.14
N VAL A 491 -1.57 20.53 -23.04
CA VAL A 491 -2.77 20.76 -22.21
C VAL A 491 -2.91 22.27 -22.02
N ASN A 492 -4.12 22.79 -22.21
CA ASN A 492 -4.46 24.19 -22.00
C ASN A 492 -5.79 24.30 -21.21
N GLN A 493 -6.31 25.52 -21.10
CA GLN A 493 -7.61 25.82 -20.50
C GLN A 493 -8.30 26.93 -21.30
N ASP A 494 -9.61 26.83 -21.47
CA ASP A 494 -10.42 27.79 -22.24
C ASP A 494 -10.50 29.16 -21.55
N GLY A 495 -10.20 29.21 -20.25
CA GLY A 495 -10.27 30.42 -19.45
C GLY A 495 -11.71 30.90 -19.26
N ALA A 496 -11.95 32.20 -19.45
CA ALA A 496 -13.29 32.79 -19.34
C ALA A 496 -14.09 32.59 -20.64
N SER A 497 -14.62 31.37 -20.84
CA SER A 497 -15.50 31.02 -21.97
C SER A 497 -16.95 31.48 -21.73
N ASN A 498 -17.86 31.22 -22.69
CA ASN A 498 -19.27 31.66 -22.68
C ASN A 498 -20.18 30.85 -21.71
N GLY A 499 -19.60 30.38 -20.60
CA GLY A 499 -20.22 29.48 -19.64
C GLY A 499 -19.22 28.41 -19.21
N LEU A 500 -19.24 27.99 -17.94
CA LEU A 500 -18.24 27.08 -17.38
C LEU A 500 -18.10 25.76 -18.14
N THR A 501 -19.19 25.27 -18.75
CA THR A 501 -19.25 24.03 -19.52
C THR A 501 -19.25 24.24 -21.04
N ALA A 502 -19.17 25.50 -21.49
CA ALA A 502 -19.16 25.82 -22.91
C ALA A 502 -17.72 25.73 -23.46
N PRO A 503 -17.44 24.87 -24.46
CA PRO A 503 -16.13 24.78 -25.07
C PRO A 503 -15.81 26.03 -25.91
N ASN A 504 -14.52 26.33 -26.06
CA ASN A 504 -14.02 27.43 -26.90
C ASN A 504 -13.08 26.91 -28.01
N GLY A 505 -13.51 27.06 -29.27
CA GLY A 505 -12.85 26.48 -30.46
C GLY A 505 -11.84 27.38 -31.15
#